data_AF-A0A935F4N7-F1
#
_entry.id   AF-A0A935F4N7-F1
#
_cell.length_a   1.000
_cell.length_b   1.000
_cell.length_c   1.000
_cell.angle_alpha   90.00
_cell.angle_beta   90.00
_cell.angle_gamma   90.00
#
_symmetry.space_group_name_H-M   'P 1'
#
loop_
_entity.id
_entity.type
_entity.pdbx_description
1 polymer ?
#
loop_
_entity_poly.entity_id
_entity_poly.type
_entity_poly.pdbx_seq_one_letter_code
_entity_poly.pdbx_strand_id
1 'polypeptide(L)'
;MLLGRSGHDAIAGGDGADRLEGGRGDDLLSGGTGDDRIADAHGDNVAEGGDGNDVIRLEGSRGLARGGAGNDSLVAFSGDHLLMGDEGEDTLVAASGSVQLDGGSGDDALAVAAGAIAVLHFGRGSGVDVVDLGGFRENALSEVRLGAGIAPADVSVRRRAAISCSRWPIRPTRCAFAPDCRAISPPFRS
;
A
#
# COMPACT_ATOMS: atom_id res chain seq x y z
N MET A 1 16.44 -0.33 -15.50
CA MET A 1 15.42 -1.38 -15.75
C MET A 1 16.07 -2.75 -15.70
N LEU A 2 15.68 -3.56 -14.73
CA LEU A 2 16.19 -4.88 -14.41
C LEU A 2 15.04 -5.90 -14.46
N LEU A 3 15.28 -7.10 -14.98
CA LEU A 3 14.25 -8.12 -15.25
C LEU A 3 14.73 -9.51 -14.80
N GLY A 4 13.95 -10.22 -13.98
CA GLY A 4 14.21 -11.62 -13.57
C GLY A 4 13.73 -12.65 -14.61
N ARG A 5 12.54 -12.41 -15.16
CA ARG A 5 11.84 -13.22 -16.18
C ARG A 5 11.22 -14.48 -15.62
N SER A 6 11.99 -15.54 -15.43
CA SER A 6 11.46 -16.86 -15.05
C SER A 6 12.48 -17.55 -14.19
N GLY A 7 12.06 -18.02 -13.02
CA GLY A 7 12.95 -18.59 -12.02
C GLY A 7 12.68 -17.98 -10.66
N HIS A 8 13.61 -18.16 -9.75
CA HIS A 8 13.61 -17.45 -8.47
C HIS A 8 14.73 -16.43 -8.55
N ASP A 9 14.37 -15.16 -8.71
CA ASP A 9 15.32 -14.10 -9.03
C ASP A 9 15.62 -13.24 -7.79
N ALA A 10 16.87 -12.76 -7.71
CA ALA A 10 17.29 -11.76 -6.74
C ALA A 10 17.79 -10.53 -7.51
N ILE A 11 17.06 -9.42 -7.40
CA ILE A 11 17.29 -8.20 -8.18
C ILE A 11 17.48 -7.02 -7.23
N ALA A 12 18.57 -6.28 -7.44
CA ALA A 12 18.87 -5.05 -6.69
C ALA A 12 19.06 -3.88 -7.68
N GLY A 13 18.35 -2.76 -7.45
CA GLY A 13 18.48 -1.52 -8.21
C GLY A 13 19.77 -0.78 -7.87
N GLY A 14 19.95 -0.48 -6.58
CA GLY A 14 21.12 0.21 -6.05
C GLY A 14 20.83 1.69 -5.84
N ASP A 15 21.70 2.56 -6.38
CA ASP A 15 21.51 4.00 -6.26
C ASP A 15 20.80 4.58 -7.50
N GLY A 16 19.83 5.46 -7.26
CA GLY A 16 19.08 6.18 -8.27
C GLY A 16 17.72 5.55 -8.58
N ALA A 17 16.93 6.21 -9.42
CA ALA A 17 15.58 5.75 -9.76
C ALA A 17 15.61 4.54 -10.70
N ASP A 18 15.29 3.37 -10.18
CA ASP A 18 15.29 2.10 -10.86
C ASP A 18 13.89 1.58 -11.24
N ARG A 19 13.90 0.54 -12.06
CA ARG A 19 12.70 -0.19 -12.47
C ARG A 19 12.98 -1.68 -12.44
N LEU A 20 12.33 -2.40 -11.53
CA LEU A 20 12.54 -3.82 -11.28
C LEU A 20 11.28 -4.61 -11.65
N GLU A 21 11.46 -5.76 -12.28
CA GLU A 21 10.39 -6.71 -12.59
C GLU A 21 10.89 -8.14 -12.32
N GLY A 22 10.34 -8.84 -11.33
CA GLY A 22 10.75 -10.22 -11.00
C GLY A 22 10.22 -11.21 -12.03
N GLY A 23 8.90 -11.29 -12.14
CA GLY A 23 8.24 -11.91 -13.29
C GLY A 23 7.51 -13.19 -12.91
N ARG A 24 8.18 -14.34 -13.08
CA ARG A 24 7.60 -15.65 -12.72
C ARG A 24 8.50 -16.37 -11.73
N GLY A 25 7.92 -16.72 -10.60
CA GLY A 25 8.51 -17.55 -9.56
C GLY A 25 8.70 -16.70 -8.31
N ASP A 26 9.29 -17.28 -7.27
CA ASP A 26 9.45 -16.58 -6.00
C ASP A 26 10.68 -15.66 -6.07
N ASP A 27 10.44 -14.36 -6.07
CA ASP A 27 11.43 -13.33 -6.35
C ASP A 27 11.74 -12.45 -5.13
N LEU A 28 12.99 -11.96 -5.05
CA LEU A 28 13.48 -10.98 -4.08
C LEU A 28 13.94 -9.72 -4.82
N LEU A 29 13.22 -8.61 -4.61
CA LEU A 29 13.43 -7.34 -5.30
C LEU A 29 13.78 -6.25 -4.27
N SER A 30 14.87 -5.51 -4.50
CA SER A 30 15.29 -4.37 -3.67
C SER A 30 15.58 -3.15 -4.55
N GLY A 31 14.89 -2.04 -4.29
CA GLY A 31 15.09 -0.77 -4.99
C GLY A 31 16.43 -0.14 -4.63
N GLY A 32 16.61 0.20 -3.36
CA GLY A 32 17.84 0.77 -2.81
C GLY A 32 17.63 2.22 -2.41
N THR A 33 18.31 3.16 -3.07
CA THR A 33 18.08 4.59 -2.84
C THR A 33 17.55 5.25 -4.10
N GLY A 34 16.63 6.20 -3.98
CA GLY A 34 15.98 6.88 -5.11
C GLY A 34 14.54 6.41 -5.30
N ASP A 35 13.81 7.09 -6.19
CA ASP A 35 12.39 6.78 -6.41
C ASP A 35 12.23 5.58 -7.38
N ASP A 36 11.98 4.41 -6.83
CA ASP A 36 11.97 3.13 -7.54
C ASP A 36 10.59 2.67 -8.00
N ARG A 37 10.58 1.79 -8.99
CA ARG A 37 9.37 1.12 -9.46
C ARG A 37 9.56 -0.38 -9.50
N ILE A 38 8.91 -1.09 -8.58
CA ILE A 38 9.04 -2.53 -8.39
C ILE A 38 7.72 -3.21 -8.75
N ALA A 39 7.79 -4.26 -9.55
CA ALA A 39 6.62 -5.00 -10.00
C ALA A 39 6.86 -6.51 -9.98
N ASP A 40 5.94 -7.25 -9.37
CA ASP A 40 5.89 -8.70 -9.44
C ASP A 40 4.47 -9.23 -9.67
N ALA A 41 4.34 -10.42 -10.25
CA ALA A 41 3.07 -10.96 -10.71
C ALA A 41 2.78 -12.43 -10.32
N HIS A 42 3.79 -13.25 -10.00
CA HIS A 42 3.57 -14.67 -9.68
C HIS A 42 4.51 -15.13 -8.59
N GLY A 43 4.12 -16.15 -7.82
CA GLY A 43 4.95 -16.71 -6.77
C GLY A 43 4.73 -16.06 -5.41
N ASP A 44 5.58 -16.46 -4.47
CA ASP A 44 5.68 -15.92 -3.12
C ASP A 44 6.85 -14.90 -3.07
N ASN A 45 6.54 -13.61 -3.17
CA ASN A 45 7.54 -12.57 -3.49
C ASN A 45 7.89 -11.65 -2.32
N VAL A 46 9.09 -11.09 -2.33
CA VAL A 46 9.52 -10.02 -1.41
C VAL A 46 10.00 -8.83 -2.22
N ALA A 47 9.42 -7.66 -1.97
CA ALA A 47 9.80 -6.39 -2.57
C ALA A 47 10.07 -5.34 -1.48
N GLU A 48 11.20 -4.65 -1.59
CA GLU A 48 11.60 -3.56 -0.69
C GLU A 48 11.99 -2.35 -1.54
N GLY A 49 11.34 -1.21 -1.30
CA GLY A 49 11.62 0.05 -1.97
C GLY A 49 12.98 0.61 -1.51
N GLY A 50 13.07 0.97 -0.24
CA GLY A 50 14.28 1.48 0.38
C GLY A 50 14.15 2.96 0.73
N ASP A 51 15.15 3.78 0.43
CA ASP A 51 15.04 5.23 0.61
C ASP A 51 14.49 5.87 -0.67
N GLY A 52 13.41 6.63 -0.60
CA GLY A 52 12.82 7.28 -1.78
C GLY A 52 11.30 7.25 -1.76
N ASN A 53 10.67 7.82 -2.79
CA ASN A 53 9.22 7.65 -2.98
C ASN A 53 8.99 6.54 -4.00
N ASP A 54 8.75 5.34 -3.49
CA ASP A 54 8.71 4.12 -4.28
C ASP A 54 7.31 3.74 -4.71
N VAL A 55 7.25 2.96 -5.80
CA VAL A 55 6.00 2.33 -6.21
C VAL A 55 6.17 0.83 -6.36
N ILE A 56 5.47 0.09 -5.52
CA ILE A 56 5.54 -1.37 -5.45
C ILE A 56 4.19 -1.96 -5.83
N ARG A 57 4.20 -2.85 -6.80
CA ARG A 57 3.04 -3.61 -7.24
C ARG A 57 3.29 -5.11 -7.11
N LEU A 58 2.50 -5.77 -6.26
CA LEU A 58 2.54 -7.21 -6.10
C LEU A 58 1.25 -7.86 -6.61
N GLU A 59 1.41 -8.92 -7.38
CA GLU A 59 0.41 -9.94 -7.63
C GLU A 59 1.05 -11.31 -7.37
N GLY A 60 0.24 -12.34 -7.14
CA GLY A 60 0.76 -13.70 -6.99
C GLY A 60 -0.04 -14.51 -5.97
N SER A 61 0.63 -15.48 -5.34
CA SER A 61 0.02 -16.26 -4.25
C SER A 61 0.21 -15.57 -2.92
N ARG A 62 1.45 -15.18 -2.60
CA ARG A 62 1.78 -14.40 -1.42
C ARG A 62 2.81 -13.34 -1.74
N GLY A 63 2.86 -12.30 -0.92
CA GLY A 63 3.94 -11.35 -1.07
C GLY A 63 4.08 -10.38 0.09
N LEU A 64 5.31 -9.90 0.24
CA LEU A 64 5.72 -8.90 1.20
C LEU A 64 6.18 -7.66 0.44
N ALA A 65 5.54 -6.52 0.67
CA ALA A 65 6.05 -5.24 0.21
C ALA A 65 6.41 -4.35 1.41
N ARG A 66 7.60 -3.76 1.38
CA ARG A 66 8.04 -2.68 2.27
C ARG A 66 8.33 -1.45 1.45
N GLY A 67 7.71 -0.33 1.78
CA GLY A 67 8.02 0.98 1.20
C GLY A 67 9.43 1.39 1.60
N GLY A 68 9.62 1.65 2.89
CA GLY A 68 10.90 2.03 3.46
C GLY A 68 10.82 3.44 3.99
N ALA A 69 11.76 4.31 3.60
CA ALA A 69 11.76 5.70 3.99
C ALA A 69 11.31 6.59 2.82
N GLY A 70 10.22 7.33 3.00
CA GLY A 70 9.68 8.25 2.00
C GLY A 70 8.18 8.03 1.83
N ASN A 71 7.58 8.69 0.83
CA ASN A 71 6.13 8.61 0.63
C ASN A 71 5.84 7.59 -0.47
N ASP A 72 5.49 6.38 -0.06
CA ASP A 72 5.44 5.23 -0.94
C ASP A 72 4.03 4.91 -1.44
N SER A 73 3.96 4.18 -2.56
CA SER A 73 2.72 3.67 -3.13
C SER A 73 2.78 2.16 -3.29
N LEU A 74 2.06 1.44 -2.43
CA LEU A 74 2.04 -0.01 -2.39
C LEU A 74 0.67 -0.54 -2.81
N VAL A 75 0.65 -1.44 -3.80
CA VAL A 75 -0.59 -2.06 -4.28
C VAL A 75 -0.45 -3.58 -4.32
N ALA A 76 -1.32 -4.26 -3.58
CA ALA A 76 -1.49 -5.70 -3.67
C ALA A 76 -2.72 -6.06 -4.49
N PHE A 77 -2.53 -6.96 -5.44
CA PHE A 77 -3.61 -7.64 -6.15
C PHE A 77 -3.85 -9.02 -5.54
N SER A 78 -4.52 -9.91 -6.28
CA SER A 78 -4.88 -11.27 -5.84
C SER A 78 -3.80 -11.95 -5.01
N GLY A 79 -4.20 -12.74 -4.01
CA GLY A 79 -3.28 -13.47 -3.15
C GLY A 79 -3.41 -13.04 -1.70
N ASP A 80 -2.53 -13.58 -0.86
CA ASP A 80 -2.38 -13.23 0.54
C ASP A 80 -1.13 -12.37 0.74
N HIS A 81 -1.29 -11.06 0.93
CA HIS A 81 -0.18 -10.12 0.94
C HIS A 81 -0.03 -9.38 2.28
N LEU A 82 1.18 -8.90 2.56
CA LEU A 82 1.47 -7.93 3.61
C LEU A 82 2.12 -6.71 2.96
N LEU A 83 1.50 -5.54 3.14
CA LEU A 83 2.02 -4.25 2.73
C LEU A 83 2.39 -3.45 3.99
N MET A 84 3.63 -2.98 4.05
CA MET A 84 4.16 -2.10 5.09
C MET A 84 4.65 -0.81 4.43
N GLY A 85 4.10 0.34 4.81
CA GLY A 85 4.58 1.65 4.35
C GLY A 85 5.95 1.98 4.97
N ASP A 86 6.08 1.73 6.27
CA ASP A 86 7.26 2.02 7.10
C ASP A 86 7.35 3.52 7.49
N GLU A 87 8.29 4.32 7.00
CA GLU A 87 8.42 5.74 7.40
C GLU A 87 7.95 6.68 6.29
N GLY A 88 6.89 7.47 6.51
CA GLY A 88 6.48 8.53 5.59
C GLY A 88 4.98 8.66 5.45
N GLU A 89 4.51 9.47 4.49
CA GLU A 89 3.07 9.57 4.19
C GLU A 89 2.72 8.60 3.05
N ASP A 90 2.30 7.40 3.41
CA ASP A 90 2.18 6.29 2.46
C ASP A 90 0.76 6.10 1.91
N THR A 91 0.69 5.49 0.72
CA THR A 91 -0.56 5.05 0.11
C THR A 91 -0.54 3.55 -0.11
N LEU A 92 -1.33 2.82 0.68
CA LEU A 92 -1.43 1.36 0.61
C LEU A 92 -2.81 0.94 0.11
N VAL A 93 -2.83 0.06 -0.91
CA VAL A 93 -4.07 -0.38 -1.55
C VAL A 93 -4.16 -1.89 -1.61
N ALA A 94 -5.17 -2.44 -0.92
CA ALA A 94 -5.63 -3.81 -1.10
C ALA A 94 -6.67 -3.86 -2.25
N ALA A 95 -6.23 -4.17 -3.46
CA ALA A 95 -7.09 -4.16 -4.65
C ALA A 95 -7.98 -5.41 -4.77
N SER A 96 -7.51 -6.56 -4.28
CA SER A 96 -8.25 -7.83 -4.19
C SER A 96 -7.50 -8.79 -3.26
N GLY A 97 -8.05 -9.98 -2.99
CA GLY A 97 -7.38 -10.97 -2.14
C GLY A 97 -7.47 -10.64 -0.66
N SER A 98 -6.64 -11.32 0.15
CA SER A 98 -6.52 -11.08 1.59
C SER A 98 -5.25 -10.28 1.85
N VAL A 99 -5.34 -9.10 2.45
CA VAL A 99 -4.17 -8.23 2.60
C VAL A 99 -4.05 -7.71 4.02
N GLN A 100 -2.87 -7.82 4.59
CA GLN A 100 -2.50 -7.10 5.80
C GLN A 100 -1.91 -5.75 5.39
N LEU A 101 -2.44 -4.66 5.93
CA LEU A 101 -1.94 -3.31 5.69
C LEU A 101 -1.43 -2.74 7.00
N ASP A 102 -0.20 -2.27 7.00
CA ASP A 102 0.41 -1.48 8.07
C ASP A 102 1.00 -0.21 7.44
N GLY A 103 0.46 0.95 7.82
CA GLY A 103 0.97 2.22 7.31
C GLY A 103 2.38 2.50 7.82
N GLY A 104 2.73 2.04 9.02
CA GLY A 104 3.98 2.42 9.68
C GLY A 104 3.81 3.76 10.40
N SER A 105 4.78 4.67 10.29
CA SER A 105 4.74 5.99 10.91
C SER A 105 4.54 7.08 9.88
N GLY A 106 3.60 7.99 10.16
CA GLY A 106 3.25 9.09 9.26
C GLY A 106 1.73 9.21 9.19
N ASP A 107 1.21 10.05 8.29
CA ASP A 107 -0.23 10.19 8.09
C ASP A 107 -0.62 9.45 6.79
N ASP A 108 -1.08 8.21 6.92
CA ASP A 108 -1.19 7.29 5.78
C ASP A 108 -2.59 7.25 5.16
N ALA A 109 -2.65 6.83 3.89
CA ALA A 109 -3.88 6.57 3.15
C ALA A 109 -4.02 5.07 2.83
N LEU A 110 -4.90 4.38 3.57
CA LEU A 110 -5.16 2.96 3.40
C LEU A 110 -6.48 2.73 2.66
N ALA A 111 -6.45 2.06 1.51
CA ALA A 111 -7.64 1.77 0.73
C ALA A 111 -7.87 0.25 0.56
N VAL A 112 -9.10 -0.18 0.77
CA VAL A 112 -9.54 -1.57 0.59
C VAL A 112 -10.62 -1.58 -0.47
N ALA A 113 -10.32 -2.16 -1.63
CA ALA A 113 -11.27 -2.20 -2.74
C ALA A 113 -12.43 -3.17 -2.47
N ALA A 114 -13.55 -2.96 -3.17
CA ALA A 114 -14.72 -3.83 -3.04
C ALA A 114 -14.40 -5.29 -3.40
N GLY A 115 -14.48 -6.18 -2.41
CA GLY A 115 -14.20 -7.62 -2.58
C GLY A 115 -12.79 -8.04 -2.16
N ALA A 116 -11.92 -7.12 -1.75
CA ALA A 116 -10.75 -7.45 -0.95
C ALA A 116 -11.16 -7.70 0.51
N ILE A 117 -10.36 -8.49 1.22
CA ILE A 117 -10.43 -8.67 2.68
C ILE A 117 -9.15 -8.06 3.24
N ALA A 118 -9.26 -7.16 4.21
CA ALA A 118 -8.08 -6.53 4.79
C ALA A 118 -8.05 -6.64 6.32
N VAL A 119 -6.84 -6.83 6.84
CA VAL A 119 -6.53 -6.61 8.25
C VAL A 119 -5.65 -5.36 8.32
N LEU A 120 -6.16 -4.31 8.96
CA LEU A 120 -5.48 -3.04 9.12
C LEU A 120 -4.78 -3.03 10.47
N HIS A 121 -3.48 -2.81 10.49
CA HIS A 121 -2.65 -2.74 11.68
C HIS A 121 -2.34 -1.28 12.01
N PHE A 122 -2.56 -0.89 13.27
CA PHE A 122 -2.19 0.44 13.76
C PHE A 122 -1.45 0.30 15.09
N GLY A 123 -0.28 0.93 15.18
CA GLY A 123 0.53 1.03 16.38
C GLY A 123 0.53 2.42 17.01
N ARG A 124 1.22 2.57 18.14
CA ARG A 124 1.58 3.90 18.64
C ARG A 124 2.64 4.49 17.73
N GLY A 125 2.47 5.75 17.32
CA GLY A 125 3.39 6.42 16.41
C GLY A 125 2.96 6.37 14.94
N SER A 126 1.87 5.67 14.61
CA SER A 126 1.33 5.58 13.23
C SER A 126 0.62 6.84 12.74
N GLY A 127 0.88 8.00 13.35
CA GLY A 127 0.22 9.28 12.98
C GLY A 127 -1.31 9.24 12.90
N VAL A 128 -1.85 9.95 11.90
CA VAL A 128 -3.29 10.17 11.68
C VAL A 128 -3.70 9.68 10.30
N ASP A 129 -4.22 8.45 10.26
CA ASP A 129 -4.51 7.78 8.99
C ASP A 129 -5.92 8.04 8.45
N VAL A 130 -6.04 7.87 7.13
CA VAL A 130 -7.31 7.85 6.40
C VAL A 130 -7.53 6.46 5.84
N VAL A 131 -8.62 5.81 6.27
CA VAL A 131 -9.03 4.51 5.76
C VAL A 131 -10.25 4.64 4.84
N ASP A 132 -10.12 4.20 3.59
CA ASP A 132 -11.23 4.05 2.64
C ASP A 132 -11.58 2.57 2.45
N LEU A 133 -12.77 2.18 2.90
CA LEU A 133 -13.33 0.85 2.69
C LEU A 133 -14.31 0.95 1.52
N GLY A 134 -13.81 0.69 0.30
CA GLY A 134 -14.41 0.97 -1.01
C GLY A 134 -15.71 0.23 -1.36
N GLY A 135 -16.49 -0.20 -0.37
CA GLY A 135 -17.84 -0.74 -0.54
C GLY A 135 -18.07 -1.94 0.37
N PHE A 136 -18.98 -1.79 1.34
CA PHE A 136 -19.45 -2.88 2.17
C PHE A 136 -20.14 -3.94 1.29
N ARG A 137 -19.61 -5.16 1.25
CA ARG A 137 -20.46 -6.32 1.04
C ARG A 137 -20.90 -6.82 2.41
N GLU A 138 -22.16 -7.23 2.55
CA GLU A 138 -22.57 -7.98 3.73
C GLU A 138 -21.60 -9.17 3.90
N ASN A 139 -21.02 -9.30 5.09
CA ASN A 139 -20.06 -10.35 5.49
C ASN A 139 -18.63 -10.26 4.91
N ALA A 140 -18.24 -9.17 4.24
CA ALA A 140 -16.81 -8.89 4.02
C ALA A 140 -16.20 -8.33 5.31
N LEU A 141 -15.60 -9.20 6.12
CA LEU A 141 -14.97 -8.79 7.38
C LEU A 141 -13.62 -8.16 7.10
N SER A 142 -13.52 -6.83 7.14
CA SER A 142 -12.24 -6.16 7.36
C SER A 142 -12.04 -6.00 8.87
N GLU A 143 -10.86 -6.35 9.35
CA GLU A 143 -10.50 -6.28 10.77
C GLU A 143 -9.57 -5.09 10.99
N VAL A 144 -9.83 -4.28 12.03
CA VAL A 144 -8.88 -3.27 12.50
C VAL A 144 -8.22 -3.83 13.76
N ARG A 145 -6.90 -3.97 13.73
CA ARG A 145 -6.06 -4.44 14.83
C ARG A 145 -5.26 -3.27 15.38
N LEU A 146 -5.41 -3.05 16.68
CA LEU A 146 -4.68 -2.03 17.41
C LEU A 146 -3.54 -2.69 18.19
N GLY A 147 -2.36 -2.11 18.10
CA GLY A 147 -1.16 -2.55 18.80
C GLY A 147 -1.30 -2.48 20.32
N ALA A 148 -0.40 -3.17 21.01
CA ALA A 148 -0.39 -3.21 22.47
C ALA A 148 -0.29 -1.80 23.08
N GLY A 149 -1.08 -1.54 24.12
CA GLY A 149 -1.06 -0.26 24.83
C GLY A 149 -1.87 0.86 24.18
N ILE A 150 -2.59 0.60 23.09
CA ILE A 150 -3.65 1.48 22.57
C ILE A 150 -4.95 1.14 23.32
N ALA A 151 -5.41 2.04 24.17
CA ALA A 151 -6.70 1.91 24.82
C ALA A 151 -7.82 2.38 23.89
N PRO A 152 -9.08 1.92 24.06
CA PRO A 152 -10.21 2.45 23.28
C PRO A 152 -10.36 3.98 23.36
N ALA A 153 -9.89 4.61 24.44
CA ALA A 153 -9.89 6.07 24.59
C ALA A 153 -8.83 6.80 23.74
N ASP A 154 -7.79 6.09 23.28
CA ASP A 154 -6.75 6.63 22.40
C ASP A 154 -7.23 6.70 20.93
N VAL A 155 -8.37 6.06 20.62
CA VAL A 155 -8.90 5.93 19.27
C VAL A 155 -10.06 6.89 19.07
N SER A 156 -9.92 7.76 18.08
CA SER A 156 -11.05 8.55 17.58
C SER A 156 -11.39 8.12 16.16
N VAL A 157 -12.63 7.67 15.94
CA VAL A 157 -13.11 7.32 14.61
C VAL A 157 -14.06 8.41 14.14
N ARG A 158 -13.74 9.02 12.99
CA ARG A 158 -14.63 9.98 12.35
C ARG A 158 -14.98 9.52 10.95
N ARG A 159 -16.25 9.20 10.73
CA ARG A 159 -16.76 8.99 9.37
C ARG A 159 -16.73 10.32 8.63
N ARG A 160 -15.90 10.43 7.59
CA ARG A 160 -16.02 11.51 6.61
C ARG A 160 -17.18 11.17 5.66
N ALA A 161 -17.96 12.17 5.27
CA ALA A 161 -18.98 11.98 4.22
C ALA A 161 -18.29 11.37 3.00
N ALA A 162 -18.99 10.46 2.30
CA ALA A 162 -18.44 9.78 1.13
C ALA A 162 -17.73 10.80 0.24
N ILE A 163 -16.43 10.62 0.02
CA ILE A 163 -15.75 11.33 -1.05
C ILE A 163 -16.47 10.84 -2.30
N SER A 164 -17.30 11.70 -2.90
CA SER A 164 -17.98 11.29 -4.11
C SER A 164 -16.90 11.02 -5.14
N CYS A 165 -16.81 9.77 -5.56
CA CYS A 165 -15.96 9.34 -6.66
C CYS A 165 -16.54 9.82 -8.01
N SER A 166 -16.99 11.09 -8.05
CA SER A 166 -17.52 11.79 -9.23
C SER A 166 -16.60 12.90 -9.70
N ARG A 167 -15.51 13.16 -8.97
CA ARG A 167 -14.45 14.10 -9.36
C ARG A 167 -13.10 13.42 -9.61
N TRP A 168 -13.10 12.08 -9.66
CA TRP A 168 -12.11 11.29 -10.38
C TRP A 168 -12.61 11.11 -11.81
N PRO A 169 -11.87 11.51 -12.86
CA PRO A 169 -12.33 11.35 -14.23
C PRO A 169 -12.08 9.92 -14.75
N ILE A 170 -12.36 8.84 -14.00
CA ILE A 170 -12.05 7.51 -14.53
C ILE A 170 -12.93 6.38 -13.94
N ARG A 171 -13.53 5.63 -14.87
CA ARG A 171 -14.38 4.44 -14.68
C ARG A 171 -13.52 3.21 -14.33
N PRO A 172 -14.09 2.15 -13.70
CA PRO A 172 -13.34 1.12 -12.98
C PRO A 172 -12.72 0.03 -13.88
N THR A 173 -12.00 0.40 -14.94
CA THR A 173 -11.35 -0.58 -15.83
C THR A 173 -9.86 -0.35 -16.07
N ARG A 174 -9.26 0.72 -15.54
CA ARG A 174 -7.80 0.95 -15.63
C ARG A 174 -7.34 1.78 -14.44
N CYS A 175 -6.83 1.13 -13.39
CA CYS A 175 -6.16 1.80 -12.28
C CYS A 175 -4.67 1.48 -12.36
N ALA A 176 -3.90 2.45 -12.84
CA ALA A 176 -2.46 2.44 -12.81
C ALA A 176 -2.00 3.91 -12.74
N PHE A 177 -1.44 4.31 -11.59
CA PHE A 177 -0.59 5.49 -11.36
C PHE A 177 -1.17 6.90 -11.61
N ALA A 178 -1.29 7.71 -10.55
CA ALA A 178 -1.05 9.16 -10.65
C ALA A 178 -0.53 9.71 -9.29
N PRO A 179 0.54 10.55 -9.26
CA PRO A 179 1.27 10.94 -8.05
C PRO A 179 0.78 12.26 -7.41
N ASP A 180 -0.41 12.76 -7.78
CA ASP A 180 -0.88 14.09 -7.39
C ASP A 180 -2.10 14.04 -6.45
N CYS A 181 -1.90 13.59 -5.21
CA CYS A 181 -2.86 13.80 -4.13
C CYS A 181 -2.38 14.94 -3.22
N ARG A 182 -2.69 16.19 -3.58
CA ARG A 182 -2.52 17.32 -2.65
C ARG A 182 -3.59 17.29 -1.56
N ALA A 183 -3.13 17.37 -0.30
CA ALA A 183 -3.94 17.61 0.88
C ALA A 183 -4.94 18.77 0.67
N ILE A 184 -6.24 18.48 0.82
CA ILE A 184 -7.25 19.53 0.94
C ILE A 184 -7.23 20.00 2.40
N SER A 185 -6.47 21.06 2.67
CA SER A 185 -6.56 21.84 3.90
C SER A 185 -8.01 22.33 4.13
N PRO A 186 -8.58 22.21 5.35
CA PRO A 186 -9.95 22.65 5.61
C PRO A 186 -10.02 24.19 5.67
N PRO A 187 -11.13 24.82 5.25
CA PRO A 187 -11.33 26.23 5.55
C PRO A 187 -11.70 26.37 7.03
N PHE A 188 -10.77 26.91 7.82
CA PHE A 188 -11.13 27.60 9.06
C PHE A 188 -11.98 28.82 8.70
N ARG A 189 -13.18 28.94 9.30
CA ARG A 189 -13.73 30.24 9.67
C ARG A 189 -14.37 30.14 11.05
N SER A 190 -13.98 31.11 11.88
CA SER A 190 -14.48 31.51 13.19
C SER A 190 -15.97 31.82 13.19
#